data_AF-A0A357WSQ3-F1
#
_entry.id   AF-A0A357WSQ3-F1
#
_cell.length_a   1.000
_cell.length_b   1.000
_cell.length_c   1.000
_cell.angle_alpha   90.00
_cell.angle_beta   90.00
_cell.angle_gamma   90.00
#
_symmetry.space_group_name_H-M   'P 1'
#
loop_
_entity.id
_entity.type
_entity.pdbx_description
1 polymer ?
#
loop_
_entity_poly.entity_id
_entity_poly.type
_entity_poly.pdbx_seq_one_letter_code
_entity_poly.pdbx_strand_id
1 'polypeptide(L)'
;MNSEGKVLCLKVSSVMQNRERHLGSTKGTISQLAERMDFTMKKTLALVFAAIMTMLLITGCMGKKAEYVVLDEALADEQYGIGFRKADQTLRDEVQKTLVEMKKDGELAKITEKWFGEDTSTVPETFTPTESNDDSLNKIKQKGKLILGLDSSFPPMGYENDQGEIIGYDIDLANEVCKRMGVELVLQPIVWAQNVTELKDGNIDCIWNGMTINDERKAAMNMSEPYMNNRQVVVTLKNSGIKKLSDLEGKSVILQAGSTAVEALDGRADIKDKIKDGKAIEVKDNVLAMYELQKGSGDAVVMDEIVSRYYIAHLNELPTGESSEEN
;
A
#
# COMPACT_ATOMS: atom_id res chain seq x y z
N MET A 1 -27.99 26.76 32.47
CA MET A 1 -27.41 25.92 31.39
C MET A 1 -25.95 26.28 31.23
N ASN A 2 -25.09 25.31 31.51
CA ASN A 2 -23.63 25.34 31.40
C ASN A 2 -23.22 25.37 29.92
N SER A 3 -22.01 25.88 29.64
CA SER A 3 -21.47 26.13 28.29
C SER A 3 -21.49 24.89 27.39
N GLU A 4 -21.29 23.69 27.92
CA GLU A 4 -21.32 22.42 27.18
C GLU A 4 -22.72 22.03 26.69
N GLY A 5 -23.77 22.37 27.45
CA GLY A 5 -25.16 22.10 27.07
C GLY A 5 -25.66 22.96 25.91
N LYS A 6 -25.03 24.13 25.66
CA LYS A 6 -25.33 24.98 24.49
C LYS A 6 -24.63 24.46 23.22
N VAL A 7 -23.43 23.88 23.35
CA VAL A 7 -22.63 23.38 22.22
C VAL A 7 -23.25 22.11 21.61
N LEU A 8 -23.81 21.23 22.44
CA LEU A 8 -24.49 20.02 21.96
C LEU A 8 -25.81 20.34 21.24
N CYS A 9 -26.59 21.30 21.74
CA CYS A 9 -27.81 21.77 21.06
C CYS A 9 -27.51 22.43 19.69
N LEU A 10 -26.42 23.18 19.58
CA LEU A 10 -26.05 23.88 18.33
C LEU A 10 -25.53 22.92 17.24
N LYS A 11 -24.79 21.87 17.60
CA LYS A 11 -24.32 20.84 16.64
C LYS A 11 -25.44 19.92 16.15
N VAL A 12 -26.44 19.64 17.00
CA VAL A 12 -27.65 18.92 16.58
C VAL A 12 -28.47 19.76 15.58
N SER A 13 -28.52 21.09 15.76
CA SER A 13 -29.20 22.00 14.82
C SER A 13 -28.55 22.05 13.43
N SER A 14 -27.22 22.01 13.31
CA SER A 14 -26.54 22.11 12.00
C SER A 14 -26.66 20.82 11.17
N VAL A 15 -26.65 19.66 11.82
CA VAL A 15 -26.83 18.36 11.15
C VAL A 15 -28.29 18.17 10.72
N MET A 16 -29.26 18.69 11.48
CA MET A 16 -30.66 18.66 11.07
C MET A 16 -30.97 19.67 9.94
N GLN A 17 -30.35 20.84 9.92
CA GLN A 17 -30.57 21.85 8.86
C GLN A 17 -30.22 21.37 7.44
N ASN A 18 -29.28 20.42 7.27
CA ASN A 18 -28.92 19.89 5.95
C ASN A 18 -29.91 18.86 5.36
N ARG A 19 -30.87 18.35 6.16
CA ARG A 19 -31.93 17.42 5.70
C ARG A 19 -33.34 18.03 5.72
N GLU A 20 -33.44 19.35 5.82
CA GLU A 20 -34.70 20.06 6.10
C GLU A 20 -35.35 20.75 4.89
N ARG A 21 -35.44 20.07 3.74
CA ARG A 21 -36.27 20.58 2.62
C ARG A 21 -37.64 19.94 2.48
N HIS A 22 -38.03 18.94 3.27
CA HIS A 22 -39.29 18.19 3.04
C HIS A 22 -40.20 17.87 4.24
N LEU A 23 -40.00 18.43 5.44
CA LEU A 23 -40.84 18.08 6.61
C LEU A 23 -41.29 19.32 7.40
N GLY A 24 -42.13 20.16 6.78
CA GLY A 24 -42.70 21.35 7.43
C GLY A 24 -43.77 21.04 8.49
N SER A 25 -44.53 19.96 8.32
CA SER A 25 -45.62 19.59 9.23
C SER A 25 -45.14 18.86 10.51
N THR A 26 -44.01 18.17 10.45
CA THR A 26 -43.52 17.29 11.53
C THR A 26 -42.76 18.04 12.62
N LYS A 27 -42.14 19.18 12.28
CA LYS A 27 -41.39 20.03 13.23
C LYS A 27 -42.26 20.60 14.36
N GLY A 28 -43.48 21.02 14.05
CA GLY A 28 -44.39 21.59 15.04
C GLY A 28 -44.82 20.58 16.10
N THR A 29 -45.10 19.34 15.68
CA THR A 29 -45.53 18.26 16.57
C THR A 29 -44.38 17.77 17.47
N ILE A 30 -43.16 17.66 16.93
CA ILE A 30 -41.97 17.22 17.68
C ILE A 30 -41.57 18.27 18.73
N SER A 31 -41.64 19.57 18.40
CA SER A 31 -41.33 20.65 19.35
C SER A 31 -42.32 20.68 20.53
N GLN A 32 -43.62 20.47 20.26
CA GLN A 32 -44.65 20.42 21.31
C GLN A 32 -44.53 19.18 22.22
N LEU A 33 -44.10 18.04 21.67
CA LEU A 33 -43.81 16.84 22.45
C LEU A 33 -42.57 17.01 23.34
N ALA A 34 -41.51 17.66 22.82
CA ALA A 34 -40.28 17.90 23.57
C ALA A 34 -40.45 18.88 24.74
N GLU A 35 -41.39 19.82 24.67
CA GLU A 35 -41.70 20.74 25.78
C GLU A 35 -42.43 20.06 26.94
N ARG A 36 -43.16 18.96 26.67
CA ARG A 36 -43.90 18.19 27.69
C ARG A 36 -43.11 17.07 28.34
N MET A 37 -41.88 16.81 27.87
CA MET A 37 -41.01 15.80 28.43
C MET A 37 -40.25 16.33 29.63
N ASP A 38 -40.34 15.62 30.75
CA ASP A 38 -39.45 15.86 31.88
C ASP A 38 -37.98 15.55 31.55
N PHE A 39 -37.10 15.98 32.44
CA PHE A 39 -35.66 15.84 32.27
C PHE A 39 -35.21 14.38 32.13
N THR A 40 -35.85 13.44 32.82
CA THR A 40 -35.53 12.01 32.81
C THR A 40 -35.89 11.41 31.46
N MET A 41 -37.07 11.72 30.92
CA MET A 41 -37.49 11.28 29.58
C MET A 41 -36.58 11.80 28.46
N LYS A 42 -36.13 13.06 28.55
CA LYS A 42 -35.18 13.62 27.56
C LYS A 42 -33.85 12.88 27.58
N LYS A 43 -33.36 12.52 28.77
CA LYS A 43 -32.11 11.77 28.95
C LYS A 43 -32.22 10.36 28.36
N THR A 44 -33.35 9.68 28.61
CA THR A 44 -33.62 8.35 28.04
C THR A 44 -33.75 8.40 26.52
N LEU A 45 -34.46 9.39 25.96
CA LEU A 45 -34.62 9.53 24.51
C LEU A 45 -33.27 9.84 23.82
N ALA A 46 -32.44 10.70 24.43
CA ALA A 46 -31.10 10.99 23.92
C ALA A 46 -30.19 9.76 23.91
N LEU A 47 -30.26 8.91 24.94
CA LEU A 47 -29.53 7.64 25.01
C LEU A 47 -30.02 6.65 23.94
N VAL A 48 -31.33 6.57 23.70
CA VAL A 48 -31.90 5.71 22.64
C VAL A 48 -31.49 6.22 21.25
N PHE A 49 -31.50 7.54 21.01
CA PHE A 49 -31.01 8.11 19.76
C PHE A 49 -29.51 7.89 19.56
N ALA A 50 -28.70 8.05 20.62
CA ALA A 50 -27.28 7.76 20.56
C ALA A 50 -27.04 6.27 20.23
N ALA A 51 -27.76 5.35 20.88
CA ALA A 51 -27.67 3.91 20.60
C ALA A 51 -28.14 3.56 19.19
N ILE A 52 -29.22 4.16 18.69
CA ILE A 52 -29.72 3.97 17.31
C ILE A 52 -28.74 4.55 16.29
N MET A 53 -28.14 5.71 16.56
CA MET A 53 -27.10 6.29 15.69
C MET A 53 -25.83 5.46 15.70
N THR A 54 -25.38 4.96 16.86
CA THR A 54 -24.26 4.02 16.95
C THR A 54 -24.59 2.71 16.22
N MET A 55 -25.81 2.19 16.36
CA MET A 55 -26.26 0.98 15.66
C MET A 55 -26.38 1.21 14.15
N LEU A 56 -26.85 2.36 13.69
CA LEU A 56 -26.90 2.77 12.28
C LEU A 56 -25.52 3.08 11.71
N LEU A 57 -24.57 3.57 12.50
CA LEU A 57 -23.17 3.69 12.08
C LEU A 57 -22.54 2.29 11.93
N ILE A 58 -22.89 1.35 12.82
CA ILE A 58 -22.43 -0.04 12.76
C ILE A 58 -23.10 -0.82 11.61
N THR A 59 -24.39 -0.58 11.30
CA THR A 59 -25.15 -1.35 10.29
C THR A 59 -25.39 -0.62 8.96
N GLY A 60 -25.28 0.70 8.93
CA GLY A 60 -25.68 1.57 7.80
C GLY A 60 -24.55 2.15 6.96
N CYS A 61 -23.29 1.85 7.26
CA CYS A 61 -22.14 2.20 6.41
C CYS A 61 -21.48 0.99 5.71
N MET A 62 -21.97 -0.23 5.94
CA MET A 62 -21.45 -1.39 5.21
C MET A 62 -22.21 -1.52 3.88
N GLY A 63 -21.81 -0.72 2.88
CA GLY A 63 -21.96 -1.14 1.49
C GLY A 63 -21.40 -2.56 1.35
N LYS A 64 -21.98 -3.37 0.45
CA LYS A 64 -21.49 -4.74 0.19
C LYS A 64 -19.96 -4.68 0.02
N LYS A 65 -19.22 -5.29 0.95
CA LYS A 65 -17.76 -5.39 0.86
C LYS A 65 -17.42 -6.04 -0.47
N ALA A 66 -16.54 -5.40 -1.24
CA ALA A 66 -15.95 -6.06 -2.39
C ALA A 66 -15.13 -7.23 -1.85
N GLU A 67 -15.52 -8.45 -2.23
CA GLU A 67 -14.76 -9.65 -1.93
C GLU A 67 -13.85 -9.90 -3.13
N TYR A 68 -12.54 -9.95 -2.90
CA TYR A 68 -11.54 -10.20 -3.94
C TYR A 68 -11.08 -11.66 -3.90
N VAL A 69 -10.53 -12.13 -5.02
CA VAL A 69 -9.88 -13.43 -5.16
C VAL A 69 -8.55 -13.22 -5.87
N VAL A 70 -7.49 -13.79 -5.29
CA VAL A 70 -6.19 -13.95 -5.95
C VAL A 70 -6.19 -15.30 -6.65
N LEU A 71 -5.83 -15.34 -7.93
CA LEU A 71 -5.71 -16.60 -8.65
C LEU A 71 -4.50 -17.39 -8.17
N ASP A 72 -4.60 -18.73 -8.13
CA ASP A 72 -3.49 -19.61 -7.72
C ASP A 72 -2.37 -19.63 -8.78
N GLU A 73 -2.73 -19.45 -10.05
CA GLU A 73 -1.81 -19.33 -11.18
C GLU A 73 -1.15 -17.94 -11.19
N ALA A 74 0.18 -17.91 -11.22
CA ALA A 74 0.98 -16.70 -11.38
C ALA A 74 1.34 -16.47 -12.85
N LEU A 75 1.57 -15.20 -13.21
CA LEU A 75 2.16 -14.83 -14.49
C LEU A 75 3.67 -15.02 -14.50
N ALA A 76 4.33 -14.73 -13.37
CA ALA A 76 5.77 -14.88 -13.18
C ALA A 76 6.14 -15.09 -11.70
N ASP A 77 7.23 -15.81 -11.45
CA ASP A 77 7.90 -15.85 -10.16
C ASP A 77 8.97 -14.74 -10.08
N GLU A 78 9.14 -14.15 -8.90
CA GLU A 78 10.00 -12.98 -8.70
C GLU A 78 10.79 -13.07 -7.38
N GLN A 79 11.86 -12.28 -7.32
CA GLN A 79 12.61 -12.06 -6.09
C GLN A 79 12.85 -10.57 -5.91
N TYR A 80 12.67 -10.06 -4.70
CA TYR A 80 12.95 -8.66 -4.39
C TYR A 80 14.40 -8.46 -3.97
N GLY A 81 14.97 -7.36 -4.44
CA GLY A 81 16.27 -6.83 -4.07
C GLY A 81 16.19 -5.33 -3.85
N ILE A 82 17.33 -4.70 -3.63
CA ILE A 82 17.47 -3.26 -3.42
C ILE A 82 18.25 -2.68 -4.59
N GLY A 83 17.71 -1.63 -5.21
CA GLY A 83 18.32 -0.94 -6.34
C GLY A 83 19.24 0.20 -5.88
N PHE A 84 20.45 0.26 -6.41
CA PHE A 84 21.43 1.32 -6.19
C PHE A 84 21.93 1.84 -7.53
N ARG A 85 22.48 3.06 -7.57
CA ARG A 85 23.13 3.56 -8.78
C ARG A 85 24.20 2.57 -9.25
N LYS A 86 24.38 2.46 -10.57
CA LYS A 86 25.32 1.50 -11.17
C LYS A 86 26.75 1.57 -10.60
N ALA A 87 27.19 2.76 -10.21
CA ALA A 87 28.52 3.00 -9.66
C ALA A 87 28.62 2.81 -8.14
N ASP A 88 27.50 2.69 -7.42
CA ASP A 88 27.45 2.71 -5.95
C ASP A 88 27.64 1.30 -5.38
N GLN A 89 28.83 0.73 -5.59
CA GLN A 89 29.14 -0.64 -5.23
C GLN A 89 29.46 -0.78 -3.73
N THR A 90 30.26 0.11 -3.15
CA THR A 90 30.56 0.08 -1.69
C THR A 90 29.32 0.31 -0.82
N LEU A 91 28.39 1.17 -1.23
CA LEU A 91 27.12 1.39 -0.51
C LEU A 91 26.23 0.13 -0.56
N ARG A 92 26.03 -0.44 -1.75
CA ARG A 92 25.26 -1.67 -1.94
C ARG A 92 25.81 -2.80 -1.07
N ASP A 93 27.13 -2.95 -1.03
CA ASP A 93 27.79 -4.02 -0.28
C ASP A 93 27.66 -3.84 1.23
N GLU A 94 27.74 -2.62 1.77
CA GLU A 94 27.50 -2.37 3.19
C GLU A 94 26.04 -2.67 3.56
N VAL A 95 25.06 -2.26 2.75
CA VAL A 95 23.64 -2.58 3.00
C VAL A 95 23.44 -4.10 2.99
N GLN A 96 23.96 -4.80 1.97
CA GLN A 96 23.85 -6.26 1.88
C GLN A 96 24.52 -6.97 3.07
N LYS A 97 25.72 -6.53 3.45
CA LYS A 97 26.42 -7.06 4.62
C LYS A 97 25.62 -6.84 5.90
N THR A 98 25.01 -5.68 6.06
CA THR A 98 24.18 -5.36 7.23
C THR A 98 22.95 -6.26 7.31
N LEU A 99 22.29 -6.55 6.17
CA LEU A 99 21.21 -7.55 6.12
C LEU A 99 21.68 -8.95 6.55
N VAL A 100 22.87 -9.38 6.13
CA VAL A 100 23.46 -10.66 6.58
C VAL A 100 23.75 -10.64 8.09
N GLU A 101 24.19 -9.52 8.65
CA GLU A 101 24.38 -9.38 10.10
C GLU A 101 23.05 -9.44 10.86
N MET A 102 22.01 -8.76 10.36
CA MET A 102 20.64 -8.84 10.91
C MET A 102 20.09 -10.26 10.87
N LYS A 103 20.43 -11.04 9.83
CA LYS A 103 20.07 -12.46 9.77
C LYS A 103 20.76 -13.26 10.88
N LYS A 104 22.06 -13.05 11.07
CA LYS A 104 22.88 -13.78 12.05
C LYS A 104 22.48 -13.53 13.50
N ASP A 105 22.07 -12.31 13.83
CA ASP A 105 21.64 -11.94 15.19
C ASP A 105 20.13 -12.07 15.43
N GLY A 106 19.38 -12.50 14.42
CA GLY A 106 17.94 -12.75 14.49
C GLY A 106 17.07 -11.49 14.42
N GLU A 107 17.64 -10.30 14.20
CA GLU A 107 16.84 -9.09 14.01
C GLU A 107 16.02 -9.12 12.73
N LEU A 108 16.56 -9.70 11.65
CA LEU A 108 15.84 -9.88 10.39
C LEU A 108 14.57 -10.72 10.59
N ALA A 109 14.69 -11.85 11.30
CA ALA A 109 13.58 -12.74 11.61
C ALA A 109 12.49 -12.05 12.45
N LYS A 110 12.87 -11.22 13.43
CA LYS A 110 11.89 -10.45 14.21
C LYS A 110 11.10 -9.47 13.34
N ILE A 111 11.77 -8.81 12.41
CA ILE A 111 11.11 -7.86 11.51
C ILE A 111 10.20 -8.61 10.53
N THR A 112 10.64 -9.72 9.93
CA THR A 112 9.79 -10.52 9.02
C THR A 112 8.57 -11.11 9.73
N GLU A 113 8.76 -11.71 10.91
CA GLU A 113 7.66 -12.27 11.70
C GLU A 113 6.65 -11.19 12.13
N LYS A 114 7.10 -9.97 12.42
CA LYS A 114 6.20 -8.83 12.73
C LYS A 114 5.21 -8.57 11.59
N TRP A 115 5.66 -8.64 10.33
CA TRP A 115 4.86 -8.27 9.17
C TRP A 115 4.11 -9.45 8.53
N PHE A 116 4.69 -10.65 8.56
CA PHE A 116 4.18 -11.81 7.82
C PHE A 116 3.80 -12.99 8.73
N GLY A 117 4.08 -12.92 10.03
CA GLY A 117 3.82 -14.00 11.00
C GLY A 117 4.82 -15.15 10.97
N GLU A 118 5.73 -15.17 9.99
CA GLU A 118 6.84 -16.11 9.85
C GLU A 118 8.03 -15.43 9.15
N ASP A 119 9.21 -16.06 9.23
CA ASP A 119 10.39 -15.55 8.52
C ASP A 119 10.36 -15.93 7.03
N THR A 120 9.96 -14.96 6.21
CA THR A 120 9.90 -15.07 4.75
C THR A 120 11.18 -14.58 4.05
N SER A 121 12.22 -14.20 4.80
CA SER A 121 13.42 -13.62 4.21
C SER A 121 14.26 -14.64 3.43
N THR A 122 14.89 -14.17 2.36
CA THR A 122 15.80 -14.98 1.51
C THR A 122 17.24 -14.50 1.55
N VAL A 123 17.57 -13.56 2.45
CA VAL A 123 18.92 -13.02 2.63
C VAL A 123 19.92 -14.17 2.83
N PRO A 124 21.07 -14.20 2.13
CA PRO A 124 22.03 -15.29 2.23
C PRO A 124 22.73 -15.33 3.60
N GLU A 125 23.19 -16.52 4.01
CA GLU A 125 23.94 -16.72 5.28
C GLU A 125 25.26 -15.95 5.35
N THR A 126 25.87 -15.75 4.18
CA THR A 126 27.14 -15.07 4.02
C THR A 126 27.10 -14.22 2.77
N PHE A 127 27.78 -13.08 2.83
CA PHE A 127 27.98 -12.20 1.69
C PHE A 127 29.45 -11.83 1.62
N THR A 128 30.04 -11.92 0.43
CA THR A 128 31.41 -11.47 0.16
C THR A 128 31.31 -10.21 -0.69
N PRO A 129 31.69 -9.03 -0.14
CA PRO A 129 31.73 -7.78 -0.90
C PRO A 129 32.58 -7.93 -2.16
N THR A 130 32.18 -7.23 -3.22
CA THR A 130 33.01 -7.15 -4.43
C THR A 130 34.08 -6.09 -4.22
N GLU A 131 35.33 -6.35 -4.60
CA GLU A 131 36.37 -5.32 -4.53
C GLU A 131 35.97 -4.12 -5.40
N SER A 132 35.83 -2.95 -4.77
CA SER A 132 35.52 -1.69 -5.43
C SER A 132 36.24 -0.55 -4.72
N ASN A 133 36.67 0.43 -5.53
CA ASN A 133 37.31 1.66 -5.05
C ASN A 133 36.37 2.87 -5.17
N ASP A 134 35.06 2.65 -5.38
CA ASP A 134 34.10 3.75 -5.35
C ASP A 134 33.91 4.31 -3.92
N ASP A 135 33.47 5.56 -3.84
CA ASP A 135 33.36 6.30 -2.57
C ASP A 135 31.90 6.45 -2.11
N SER A 136 30.97 5.66 -2.65
CA SER A 136 29.53 5.83 -2.39
C SER A 136 29.17 5.68 -0.92
N LEU A 137 29.71 4.67 -0.23
CA LEU A 137 29.48 4.47 1.21
C LEU A 137 29.98 5.65 2.05
N ASN A 138 31.18 6.13 1.78
CA ASN A 138 31.77 7.25 2.52
C ASN A 138 30.97 8.53 2.31
N LYS A 139 30.47 8.78 1.08
CA LYS A 139 29.59 9.92 0.80
C LYS A 139 28.32 9.87 1.64
N ILE A 140 27.68 8.70 1.79
CA ILE A 140 26.52 8.53 2.67
C ILE A 140 26.89 8.78 4.14
N LYS A 141 28.00 8.22 4.61
CA LYS A 141 28.48 8.42 5.99
C LYS A 141 28.82 9.89 6.28
N GLN A 142 29.43 10.61 5.34
CA GLN A 142 29.73 12.04 5.47
C GLN A 142 28.47 12.91 5.39
N LYS A 143 27.52 12.56 4.52
CA LYS A 143 26.20 13.20 4.39
C LYS A 143 25.35 12.98 5.65
N GLY A 144 25.61 11.90 6.40
CA GLY A 144 24.92 11.56 7.64
C GLY A 144 23.52 10.99 7.43
N LYS A 145 23.10 10.75 6.18
CA LYS A 145 21.78 10.25 5.83
C LYS A 145 21.77 9.46 4.53
N LEU A 146 20.87 8.49 4.44
CA LEU A 146 20.53 7.72 3.26
C LEU A 146 19.11 8.08 2.80
N ILE A 147 18.97 8.50 1.53
CA ILE A 147 17.66 8.84 0.96
C ILE A 147 17.11 7.60 0.24
N LEU A 148 16.02 7.04 0.73
CA LEU A 148 15.35 5.87 0.17
C LEU A 148 14.16 6.33 -0.69
N GLY A 149 14.17 5.94 -1.97
CA GLY A 149 13.03 6.11 -2.86
C GLY A 149 12.03 4.96 -2.75
N LEU A 150 10.75 5.29 -2.62
CA LEU A 150 9.65 4.32 -2.54
C LEU A 150 8.38 4.84 -3.24
N ASP A 151 7.48 3.91 -3.57
CA ASP A 151 6.06 4.20 -3.74
C ASP A 151 5.38 4.12 -2.36
N SER A 152 4.83 5.23 -1.86
CA SER A 152 4.14 5.26 -0.56
C SER A 152 2.73 4.67 -0.60
N SER A 153 2.38 3.94 -1.66
CA SER A 153 1.12 3.21 -1.84
C SER A 153 1.35 1.71 -2.08
N PHE A 154 2.38 1.12 -1.47
CA PHE A 154 2.78 -0.28 -1.69
C PHE A 154 2.78 -1.13 -0.39
N PRO A 155 1.62 -1.32 0.26
CA PRO A 155 1.52 -2.11 1.49
C PRO A 155 1.74 -3.61 1.22
N PRO A 156 2.45 -4.35 2.09
CA PRO A 156 2.98 -3.94 3.38
C PRO A 156 4.43 -3.41 3.32
N MET A 157 5.02 -3.24 2.15
CA MET A 157 6.46 -2.98 2.04
C MET A 157 6.81 -1.53 2.44
N GLY A 158 6.09 -0.56 1.87
CA GLY A 158 6.25 0.86 2.15
C GLY A 158 4.95 1.56 1.78
N TYR A 159 4.28 2.15 2.76
CA TYR A 159 3.00 2.80 2.54
C TYR A 159 2.66 3.82 3.62
N GLU A 160 1.82 4.78 3.29
CA GLU A 160 1.27 5.74 4.24
C GLU A 160 0.12 5.10 5.04
N ASN A 161 0.17 5.18 6.37
CA ASN A 161 -0.91 4.76 7.25
C ASN A 161 -1.99 5.87 7.40
N ASP A 162 -3.06 5.59 8.13
CA ASP A 162 -4.15 6.55 8.39
C ASP A 162 -3.70 7.82 9.16
N GLN A 163 -2.48 7.84 9.70
CA GLN A 163 -1.90 8.99 10.40
C GLN A 163 -1.01 9.84 9.49
N GLY A 164 -0.82 9.46 8.23
CA GLY A 164 0.08 10.14 7.31
C GLY A 164 1.55 9.77 7.48
N GLU A 165 1.85 8.68 8.20
CA GLU A 165 3.21 8.21 8.44
C GLU A 165 3.56 7.10 7.44
N ILE A 166 4.75 7.18 6.85
CA ILE A 166 5.27 6.11 5.98
C ILE A 166 5.83 4.99 6.85
N ILE A 167 5.19 3.83 6.79
CA ILE A 167 5.55 2.61 7.49
C ILE A 167 5.67 1.44 6.51
N GLY A 168 6.20 0.31 6.96
CA GLY A 168 6.22 -0.90 6.17
C GLY A 168 7.39 -1.82 6.49
N TYR A 169 7.36 -3.02 5.92
CA TYR A 169 8.41 -4.01 6.06
C TYR A 169 9.77 -3.51 5.55
N ASP A 170 9.82 -2.95 4.34
CA ASP A 170 11.08 -2.39 3.80
C ASP A 170 11.55 -1.18 4.60
N ILE A 171 10.62 -0.41 5.19
CA ILE A 171 10.94 0.74 6.04
C ILE A 171 11.56 0.29 7.36
N ASP A 172 11.05 -0.78 7.99
CA ASP A 172 11.64 -1.35 9.20
C ASP A 172 13.03 -1.93 8.93
N LEU A 173 13.23 -2.62 7.81
CA LEU A 173 14.55 -3.12 7.41
C LEU A 173 15.53 -1.96 7.16
N ALA A 174 15.12 -0.95 6.40
CA ALA A 174 15.94 0.20 6.07
C ALA A 174 16.31 1.01 7.33
N ASN A 175 15.39 1.14 8.28
CA ASN A 175 15.64 1.79 9.56
C ASN A 175 16.72 1.08 10.36
N GLU A 176 16.62 -0.25 10.50
CA GLU A 176 17.63 -1.02 11.24
C GLU A 176 18.98 -1.01 10.52
N VAL A 177 19.00 -1.08 9.18
CA VAL A 177 20.23 -0.94 8.39
C VAL A 177 20.87 0.43 8.61
N CYS A 178 20.12 1.52 8.48
CA CYS A 178 20.64 2.88 8.65
C CYS A 178 21.15 3.12 10.08
N LYS A 179 20.46 2.58 11.09
CA LYS A 179 20.89 2.61 12.49
C LYS A 179 22.25 1.92 12.68
N ARG A 180 22.45 0.74 12.09
CA ARG A 180 23.74 0.02 12.15
C ARG A 180 24.86 0.74 11.38
N MET A 181 24.50 1.40 10.28
CA MET A 181 25.42 2.25 9.49
C MET A 181 25.75 3.59 10.17
N GLY A 182 24.99 4.00 11.18
CA GLY A 182 25.15 5.27 11.89
C GLY A 182 24.69 6.48 11.09
N VAL A 183 23.68 6.33 10.24
CA VAL A 183 23.10 7.40 9.41
C VAL A 183 21.59 7.51 9.60
N GLU A 184 21.02 8.68 9.32
CA GLU A 184 19.58 8.91 9.29
C GLU A 184 18.94 8.29 8.04
N LEU A 185 17.79 7.63 8.20
CA LEU A 185 16.96 7.24 7.06
C LEU A 185 16.04 8.41 6.68
N VAL A 186 16.09 8.83 5.41
CA VAL A 186 15.15 9.79 4.84
C VAL A 186 14.33 9.09 3.78
N LEU A 187 13.01 9.14 3.94
CA LEU A 187 12.06 8.55 3.00
C LEU A 187 11.63 9.59 1.97
N GLN A 188 11.75 9.23 0.68
CA GLN A 188 11.38 10.08 -0.44
C GLN A 188 10.34 9.33 -1.29
N PRO A 189 9.03 9.64 -1.10
CA PRO A 189 8.01 9.19 -2.03
C PRO A 189 8.34 9.65 -3.45
N ILE A 190 8.18 8.74 -4.41
CA ILE A 190 8.41 8.96 -5.83
C ILE A 190 7.28 8.34 -6.64
N VAL A 191 7.08 8.80 -7.87
CA VAL A 191 6.24 8.07 -8.84
C VAL A 191 7.01 6.85 -9.29
N TRP A 192 6.45 5.65 -9.13
CA TRP A 192 7.17 4.40 -9.40
C TRP A 192 7.75 4.34 -10.83
N ALA A 193 7.01 4.80 -11.83
CA ALA A 193 7.47 4.87 -13.22
C ALA A 193 8.72 5.77 -13.43
N GLN A 194 9.08 6.61 -12.46
CA GLN A 194 10.27 7.48 -12.50
C GLN A 194 11.42 6.95 -11.62
N ASN A 195 11.31 5.78 -10.99
CA ASN A 195 12.28 5.31 -10.00
C ASN A 195 13.74 5.30 -10.49
N VAL A 196 13.98 4.83 -11.72
CA VAL A 196 15.34 4.77 -12.31
C VAL A 196 15.87 6.18 -12.57
N THR A 197 15.01 7.09 -13.02
CA THR A 197 15.36 8.50 -13.25
C THR A 197 15.75 9.17 -11.93
N GLU A 198 14.91 9.04 -10.89
CA GLU A 198 15.17 9.59 -9.56
C GLU A 198 16.50 9.09 -8.97
N LEU A 199 16.78 7.80 -9.14
CA LEU A 199 18.03 7.18 -8.69
C LEU A 199 19.24 7.70 -9.46
N LYS A 200 19.12 7.81 -10.79
CA LYS A 200 20.19 8.28 -11.68
C LYS A 200 20.51 9.76 -11.45
N ASP A 201 19.49 10.59 -11.26
CA ASP A 201 19.63 12.03 -11.04
C ASP A 201 20.14 12.37 -9.63
N GLY A 202 20.15 11.38 -8.72
CA GLY A 202 20.70 11.51 -7.38
C GLY A 202 19.71 12.09 -6.36
N ASN A 203 18.43 12.15 -6.70
CA ASN A 203 17.36 12.57 -5.78
C ASN A 203 17.14 11.53 -4.68
N ILE A 204 17.42 10.25 -4.98
CA ILE A 204 17.42 9.13 -4.02
C ILE A 204 18.76 8.39 -4.09
N ASP A 205 19.16 7.74 -3.01
CA ASP A 205 20.40 6.97 -2.88
C ASP A 205 20.20 5.47 -3.18
N CYS A 206 19.00 4.96 -2.89
CA CYS A 206 18.58 3.62 -3.27
C CYS A 206 17.07 3.56 -3.55
N ILE A 207 16.62 2.52 -4.24
CA ILE A 207 15.21 2.14 -4.37
C ILE A 207 15.01 0.88 -3.54
N TRP A 208 14.19 0.96 -2.51
CA TRP A 208 13.94 -0.15 -1.60
C TRP A 208 12.45 -0.20 -1.24
N ASN A 209 11.69 -0.81 -2.13
CA ASN A 209 10.24 -0.95 -1.99
C ASN A 209 9.73 -2.08 -2.89
N GLY A 210 10.02 -3.34 -2.54
CA GLY A 210 9.68 -4.51 -3.36
C GLY A 210 10.28 -4.50 -4.77
N MET A 211 11.53 -4.06 -4.92
CA MET A 211 12.17 -3.96 -6.24
C MET A 211 12.55 -5.35 -6.76
N THR A 212 11.69 -5.94 -7.60
CA THR A 212 11.97 -7.17 -8.36
C THR A 212 13.32 -7.14 -9.07
N ILE A 213 14.08 -8.22 -8.92
CA ILE A 213 15.34 -8.51 -9.58
C ILE A 213 15.04 -9.18 -10.93
N ASN A 214 15.41 -8.53 -12.03
CA ASN A 214 15.35 -9.08 -13.39
C ASN A 214 16.55 -8.57 -14.22
N ASP A 215 16.70 -9.06 -15.45
CA ASP A 215 17.83 -8.71 -16.30
C ASP A 215 17.79 -7.24 -16.77
N GLU A 216 16.60 -6.68 -17.00
CA GLU A 216 16.42 -5.27 -17.40
C GLU A 216 16.89 -4.31 -16.29
N ARG A 217 16.44 -4.54 -15.06
CA ARG A 217 16.85 -3.76 -13.88
C ARG A 217 18.31 -3.99 -13.56
N LYS A 218 18.81 -5.23 -13.64
CA LYS A 218 20.25 -5.50 -13.55
C LYS A 218 21.05 -4.82 -14.65
N ALA A 219 20.48 -4.46 -15.79
CA ALA A 219 21.18 -3.63 -16.78
C ALA A 219 21.20 -2.14 -16.37
N ALA A 220 20.11 -1.64 -15.77
CA ALA A 220 19.94 -0.23 -15.41
C ALA A 220 20.56 0.17 -14.05
N MET A 221 20.64 -0.72 -13.07
CA MET A 221 21.03 -0.42 -11.69
C MET A 221 21.94 -1.51 -11.07
N ASN A 222 22.64 -1.17 -10.00
CA ASN A 222 23.35 -2.15 -9.17
C ASN A 222 22.35 -2.72 -8.17
N MET A 223 22.25 -4.04 -8.05
CA MET A 223 21.23 -4.67 -7.18
C MET A 223 21.87 -5.45 -6.04
N SER A 224 21.19 -5.48 -4.89
CA SER A 224 21.51 -6.41 -3.81
C SER A 224 21.25 -7.88 -4.19
N GLU A 225 21.66 -8.80 -3.32
CA GLU A 225 21.13 -10.16 -3.36
C GLU A 225 19.64 -10.14 -2.98
N PRO A 226 18.87 -11.19 -3.35
CA PRO A 226 17.48 -11.32 -2.93
C PRO A 226 17.30 -11.24 -1.41
N TYR A 227 16.24 -10.55 -0.96
CA TYR A 227 15.82 -10.55 0.44
C TYR A 227 14.42 -11.15 0.67
N MET A 228 13.64 -11.36 -0.39
CA MET A 228 12.30 -11.95 -0.31
C MET A 228 11.90 -12.58 -1.67
N ASN A 229 11.14 -13.68 -1.65
CA ASN A 229 10.49 -14.24 -2.85
C ASN A 229 9.09 -13.64 -3.02
N ASN A 230 8.65 -13.47 -4.26
CA ASN A 230 7.33 -12.97 -4.61
C ASN A 230 6.84 -13.58 -5.93
N ARG A 231 5.61 -13.28 -6.35
CA ARG A 231 5.04 -13.64 -7.66
C ARG A 231 4.17 -12.52 -8.19
N GLN A 232 4.08 -12.39 -9.51
CA GLN A 232 3.05 -11.56 -10.16
C GLN A 232 1.78 -12.39 -10.34
N VAL A 233 0.70 -11.99 -9.69
CA VAL A 233 -0.57 -12.72 -9.65
C VAL A 233 -1.71 -11.87 -10.18
N VAL A 234 -2.83 -12.52 -10.46
CA VAL A 234 -4.05 -11.87 -10.91
C VAL A 234 -5.04 -11.79 -9.76
N VAL A 235 -5.58 -10.59 -9.53
CA VAL A 235 -6.62 -10.31 -8.55
C VAL A 235 -7.90 -9.94 -9.26
N THR A 236 -9.03 -10.49 -8.82
CA THR A 236 -10.36 -10.19 -9.39
C THR A 236 -11.41 -10.04 -8.29
N LEU A 237 -12.59 -9.53 -8.65
CA LEU A 237 -13.76 -9.63 -7.78
C LEU A 237 -14.25 -11.09 -7.73
N LYS A 238 -14.66 -11.56 -6.54
CA LYS A 238 -15.12 -12.94 -6.31
C LYS A 238 -16.31 -13.35 -7.19
N ASN A 239 -17.14 -12.39 -7.60
CA ASN A 239 -18.29 -12.60 -8.48
C ASN A 239 -17.99 -12.40 -9.97
N SER A 240 -16.72 -12.20 -10.36
CA SER A 240 -16.29 -12.01 -11.76
C SER A 240 -16.47 -13.27 -12.62
N GLY A 241 -16.42 -14.45 -11.99
CA GLY A 241 -16.38 -15.74 -12.67
C GLY A 241 -14.98 -16.14 -13.19
N ILE A 242 -13.97 -15.29 -13.00
CA ILE A 242 -12.58 -15.52 -13.42
C ILE A 242 -11.89 -16.36 -12.34
N LYS A 243 -11.37 -17.54 -12.71
CA LYS A 243 -10.76 -18.49 -11.75
C LYS A 243 -9.35 -18.95 -12.12
N LYS A 244 -8.92 -18.69 -13.35
CA LYS A 244 -7.63 -19.08 -13.92
C LYS A 244 -7.22 -18.11 -15.02
N LEU A 245 -5.96 -18.13 -15.45
CA LEU A 245 -5.44 -17.16 -16.42
C LEU A 245 -6.19 -17.21 -17.77
N SER A 246 -6.63 -18.39 -18.20
CA SER A 246 -7.39 -18.52 -19.47
C SER A 246 -8.73 -17.77 -19.46
N ASP A 247 -9.30 -17.49 -18.28
CA ASP A 247 -10.57 -16.79 -18.16
C ASP A 247 -10.43 -15.26 -18.38
N LEU A 248 -9.19 -14.77 -18.58
CA LEU A 248 -8.90 -13.39 -18.95
C LEU A 248 -9.14 -13.08 -20.43
N GLU A 249 -9.52 -14.08 -21.24
CA GLU A 249 -9.87 -13.86 -22.64
C GLU A 249 -11.03 -12.85 -22.78
N GLY A 250 -10.78 -11.77 -23.52
CA GLY A 250 -11.69 -10.64 -23.70
C GLY A 250 -11.86 -9.75 -22.46
N LYS A 251 -11.09 -9.95 -21.39
CA LYS A 251 -11.17 -9.19 -20.13
C LYS A 251 -10.20 -8.02 -20.10
N SER A 252 -10.62 -6.94 -19.44
CA SER A 252 -9.76 -5.78 -19.18
C SER A 252 -8.87 -6.03 -17.95
N VAL A 253 -7.57 -5.79 -18.11
CA VAL A 253 -6.56 -6.00 -17.06
C VAL A 253 -5.97 -4.64 -16.69
N ILE A 254 -5.88 -4.35 -15.40
CA ILE A 254 -5.27 -3.13 -14.84
C ILE A 254 -3.93 -3.50 -14.17
N LEU A 255 -2.93 -2.64 -14.25
CA LEU A 255 -1.64 -2.82 -13.56
C LEU A 255 -0.94 -1.48 -13.32
N GLN A 256 0.08 -1.46 -12.47
CA GLN A 256 0.88 -0.27 -12.21
C GLN A 256 1.90 0.00 -13.34
N ALA A 257 1.92 1.23 -13.86
CA ALA A 257 2.89 1.67 -14.86
C ALA A 257 4.34 1.55 -14.34
N GLY A 258 5.23 0.97 -15.16
CA GLY A 258 6.65 0.79 -14.81
C GLY A 258 6.93 -0.31 -13.77
N SER A 259 5.92 -1.09 -13.37
CA SER A 259 6.10 -2.28 -12.53
C SER A 259 6.45 -3.52 -13.36
N THR A 260 6.95 -4.57 -12.71
CA THR A 260 7.18 -5.86 -13.38
C THR A 260 5.88 -6.61 -13.70
N ALA A 261 4.71 -6.12 -13.24
CA ALA A 261 3.42 -6.61 -13.72
C ALA A 261 3.27 -6.40 -15.25
N VAL A 262 3.80 -5.29 -15.78
CA VAL A 262 3.87 -5.03 -17.23
C VAL A 262 4.68 -6.11 -17.91
N GLU A 263 5.90 -6.36 -17.42
CA GLU A 263 6.83 -7.35 -17.97
C GLU A 263 6.27 -8.78 -17.88
N ALA A 264 5.64 -9.13 -16.76
CA ALA A 264 5.06 -10.45 -16.53
C ALA A 264 3.89 -10.72 -17.49
N LEU A 265 3.05 -9.72 -17.76
CA LEU A 265 1.98 -9.83 -18.75
C LEU A 265 2.55 -9.87 -20.18
N ASP A 266 3.52 -9.00 -20.49
CA ASP A 266 4.17 -8.92 -21.80
C ASP A 266 4.95 -10.20 -22.16
N GLY A 267 5.52 -10.88 -21.16
CA GLY A 267 6.18 -12.17 -21.31
C GLY A 267 5.22 -13.35 -21.56
N ARG A 268 3.89 -13.14 -21.43
CA ARG A 268 2.85 -14.16 -21.57
C ARG A 268 1.92 -13.86 -22.74
N ALA A 269 2.45 -13.97 -23.96
CA ALA A 269 1.67 -13.77 -25.20
C ALA A 269 0.41 -14.67 -25.27
N ASP A 270 0.46 -15.87 -24.68
CA ASP A 270 -0.69 -16.78 -24.58
C ASP A 270 -1.87 -16.22 -23.77
N ILE A 271 -1.61 -15.22 -22.92
CA ILE A 271 -2.58 -14.46 -22.11
C ILE A 271 -2.78 -13.06 -22.69
N LYS A 272 -1.71 -12.26 -22.82
CA LYS A 272 -1.76 -10.85 -23.27
C LYS A 272 -2.50 -10.67 -24.59
N ASP A 273 -2.24 -11.50 -25.60
CA ASP A 273 -2.85 -11.30 -26.92
C ASP A 273 -4.37 -11.58 -26.92
N LYS A 274 -4.88 -12.17 -25.83
CA LYS A 274 -6.29 -12.54 -25.67
C LYS A 274 -7.05 -11.62 -24.72
N ILE A 275 -6.39 -10.77 -23.93
CA ILE A 275 -7.08 -9.80 -23.10
C ILE A 275 -7.76 -8.74 -23.99
N LYS A 276 -8.70 -7.98 -23.43
CA LYS A 276 -9.40 -6.92 -24.14
C LYS A 276 -8.39 -5.94 -24.76
N ASP A 277 -8.54 -5.69 -26.06
CA ASP A 277 -7.69 -4.80 -26.87
C ASP A 277 -6.18 -5.20 -26.91
N GLY A 278 -5.82 -6.37 -26.38
CA GLY A 278 -4.42 -6.84 -26.32
C GLY A 278 -3.50 -5.96 -25.46
N LYS A 279 -4.08 -5.11 -24.59
CA LYS A 279 -3.35 -4.10 -23.82
C LYS A 279 -3.95 -3.91 -22.44
N ALA A 280 -3.08 -3.81 -21.42
CA ALA A 280 -3.49 -3.48 -20.07
C ALA A 280 -3.77 -1.98 -19.88
N ILE A 281 -4.62 -1.66 -18.91
CA ILE A 281 -4.86 -0.32 -18.39
C ILE A 281 -3.77 -0.04 -17.36
N GLU A 282 -2.91 0.93 -17.66
CA GLU A 282 -1.82 1.33 -16.76
C GLU A 282 -2.29 2.45 -15.83
N VAL A 283 -2.10 2.28 -14.53
CA VAL A 283 -2.39 3.28 -13.49
C VAL A 283 -1.13 3.62 -12.70
N LYS A 284 -1.16 4.69 -11.90
CA LYS A 284 0.03 5.17 -11.20
C LYS A 284 0.49 4.27 -10.04
N ASP A 285 -0.43 3.59 -9.36
CA ASP A 285 -0.15 2.77 -8.19
C ASP A 285 -1.15 1.60 -8.04
N ASN A 286 -0.80 0.64 -7.19
CA ASN A 286 -1.60 -0.57 -6.97
C ASN A 286 -2.90 -0.30 -6.18
N VAL A 287 -2.94 0.74 -5.35
CA VAL A 287 -4.16 1.12 -4.61
C VAL A 287 -5.21 1.64 -5.60
N LEU A 288 -4.81 2.46 -6.57
CA LEU A 288 -5.66 2.89 -7.67
C LEU A 288 -6.09 1.71 -8.54
N ALA A 289 -5.20 0.75 -8.83
CA ALA A 289 -5.57 -0.46 -9.59
C ALA A 289 -6.70 -1.25 -8.90
N MET A 290 -6.57 -1.46 -7.59
CA MET A 290 -7.58 -2.15 -6.78
C MET A 290 -8.89 -1.36 -6.69
N TYR A 291 -8.83 -0.03 -6.60
CA TYR A 291 -9.99 0.84 -6.60
C TYR A 291 -10.75 0.81 -7.95
N GLU A 292 -10.04 0.85 -9.08
CA GLU A 292 -10.64 0.74 -10.41
C GLU A 292 -11.28 -0.64 -10.64
N LEU A 293 -10.66 -1.71 -10.13
CA LEU A 293 -11.27 -3.04 -10.10
C LEU A 293 -12.56 -3.05 -9.26
N GLN A 294 -12.54 -2.43 -8.09
CA GLN A 294 -13.72 -2.32 -7.21
C GLN A 294 -14.89 -1.58 -7.88
N LYS A 295 -14.59 -0.52 -8.62
CA LYS A 295 -15.58 0.26 -9.37
C LYS A 295 -16.09 -0.45 -10.62
N GLY A 296 -15.43 -1.52 -11.06
CA GLY A 296 -15.76 -2.25 -12.29
C GLY A 296 -15.25 -1.57 -13.56
N SER A 297 -14.25 -0.68 -13.44
CA SER A 297 -13.54 -0.09 -14.58
C SER A 297 -12.59 -1.09 -15.25
N GLY A 298 -12.24 -2.17 -14.56
CA GLY A 298 -11.52 -3.33 -15.09
C GLY A 298 -12.06 -4.65 -14.56
N ASP A 299 -11.72 -5.76 -15.21
CA ASP A 299 -12.15 -7.11 -14.81
C ASP A 299 -11.13 -7.80 -13.89
N ALA A 300 -9.86 -7.41 -13.98
CA ALA A 300 -8.75 -8.00 -13.22
C ALA A 300 -7.62 -7.00 -13.00
N VAL A 301 -6.82 -7.21 -11.95
CA VAL A 301 -5.58 -6.50 -11.66
C VAL A 301 -4.41 -7.48 -11.68
N VAL A 302 -3.29 -7.12 -12.30
CA VAL A 302 -2.01 -7.84 -12.13
C VAL A 302 -1.15 -7.06 -11.16
N MET A 303 -0.69 -7.72 -10.10
CA MET A 303 0.17 -7.13 -9.08
C MET A 303 0.91 -8.19 -8.29
N ASP A 304 1.82 -7.75 -7.44
CA ASP A 304 2.57 -8.57 -6.50
C ASP A 304 1.68 -9.37 -5.55
N GLU A 305 2.00 -10.65 -5.36
CA GLU A 305 1.23 -11.55 -4.51
C GLU A 305 1.21 -11.06 -3.06
N ILE A 306 2.36 -10.67 -2.52
CA ILE A 306 2.45 -10.20 -1.13
C ILE A 306 1.56 -8.96 -0.92
N VAL A 307 1.61 -8.01 -1.86
CA VAL A 307 0.78 -6.79 -1.82
C VAL A 307 -0.69 -7.14 -1.93
N SER A 308 -1.08 -7.98 -2.89
CA SER A 308 -2.47 -8.38 -3.08
C SER A 308 -3.07 -9.06 -1.86
N ARG A 309 -2.35 -10.02 -1.27
CA ARG A 309 -2.82 -10.77 -0.10
C ARG A 309 -2.91 -9.87 1.13
N TYR A 310 -1.92 -9.01 1.34
CA TYR A 310 -1.96 -8.05 2.44
C TYR A 310 -3.11 -7.07 2.29
N TYR A 311 -3.29 -6.50 1.09
CA TYR A 311 -4.38 -5.57 0.80
C TYR A 311 -5.74 -6.21 1.09
N ILE A 312 -5.97 -7.44 0.63
CA ILE A 312 -7.22 -8.17 0.83
C ILE A 312 -7.48 -8.48 2.31
N ALA A 313 -6.44 -8.82 3.07
CA ALA A 313 -6.55 -9.07 4.50
C ALA A 313 -6.86 -7.81 5.31
N HIS A 314 -6.39 -6.64 4.86
CA HIS A 314 -6.46 -5.36 5.60
C HIS A 314 -7.33 -4.30 4.92
N LEU A 315 -8.29 -4.70 4.08
CA LEU A 315 -9.17 -3.80 3.30
C LEU A 315 -9.86 -2.68 4.10
N ASN A 316 -10.03 -2.82 5.42
CA ASN A 316 -10.71 -1.82 6.26
C ASN A 316 -9.74 -0.86 6.97
N GLU A 317 -8.44 -1.06 6.78
CA GLU A 317 -7.35 -0.36 7.49
C GLU A 317 -6.41 0.37 6.52
N LEU A 318 -6.66 0.26 5.20
CA LEU A 318 -5.84 0.89 4.17
C LEU A 318 -6.58 2.08 3.55
N PRO A 319 -5.84 3.13 3.11
CA PRO A 319 -6.42 4.26 2.41
C PRO A 319 -7.23 3.81 1.19
N THR A 320 -8.42 4.38 1.00
CA THR A 320 -9.21 4.15 -0.21
C THR A 320 -8.67 5.04 -1.34
N GLY A 321 -8.57 4.50 -2.56
CA GLY A 321 -8.03 5.21 -3.73
C GLY A 321 -8.75 6.53 -4.11
N GLU A 322 -9.87 6.86 -3.45
CA GLU A 322 -10.62 8.11 -3.59
C GLU A 322 -9.78 9.38 -3.33
N SER A 323 -8.81 9.35 -2.41
CA SER A 323 -7.97 10.51 -2.09
C SER A 323 -6.90 10.81 -3.14
N SER A 324 -6.68 9.87 -4.08
CA SER A 324 -5.57 9.95 -5.04
C SER A 324 -5.93 10.70 -6.33
N GLU A 325 -7.19 11.06 -6.56
CA GLU A 325 -7.66 11.83 -7.73
C GLU A 325 -7.48 13.36 -7.56
N GLU A 326 -7.17 13.86 -6.36
CA GLU A 326 -7.15 15.30 -6.06
C GLU A 326 -5.77 16.00 -6.16
N ASN A 327 -4.69 15.33 -6.59
CA ASN A 327 -3.38 15.97 -6.79
C ASN A 327 -2.73 15.61 -8.14
#